data_AF-A0A914CG05-F1
#
_entry.id   AF-A0A914CG05-F1
#
_cell.length_a   1.000
_cell.length_b   1.000
_cell.length_c   1.000
_cell.angle_alpha   90.00
_cell.angle_beta   90.00
_cell.angle_gamma   90.00
#
_symmetry.space_group_name_H-M   'P 1'
#
loop_
_entity.id
_entity.type
_entity.pdbx_description
1 polymer ?
#
loop_
_entity_poly.entity_id
_entity_poly.type
_entity_poly.pdbx_seq_one_letter_code
_entity_poly.pdbx_strand_id
1 'polypeptide(L)'
;MKKIDQKQRPPDVHIIILDSVSYSAFIRTMPKTLYEFRNTYDAISFPHLNKNGLNSRPNSFALLFGRQLYSLKKNIFHEETPSECQDDCCKDPLDNDDQFIAYQFKKAGYKTLMSEDWAMGVFNWNSMMCPGFSKKPVDHYMSFKTHIYFSWETMAQDLARFEIQNLANSKTIIPVSS
;
A
#
# COMPACT_ATOMS: atom_id res chain seq x y z
N MET A 1 -7.06 -33.34 -5.75
CA MET A 1 -7.26 -31.91 -5.38
C MET A 1 -8.75 -31.60 -5.51
N LYS A 2 -9.48 -31.37 -4.41
CA LYS A 2 -10.92 -31.08 -4.48
C LYS A 2 -11.12 -29.74 -5.21
N LYS A 3 -11.89 -29.72 -6.30
CA LYS A 3 -12.39 -28.48 -6.89
C LYS A 3 -13.33 -27.86 -5.86
N ILE A 4 -12.85 -26.81 -5.21
CA ILE A 4 -13.65 -26.02 -4.29
C ILE A 4 -14.61 -25.21 -5.16
N ASP A 5 -15.90 -25.35 -4.88
CA ASP A 5 -16.99 -24.73 -5.62
C ASP A 5 -16.78 -23.20 -5.64
N GLN A 6 -16.59 -22.60 -6.83
CA GLN A 6 -16.24 -21.18 -7.00
C GLN A 6 -17.34 -20.24 -6.45
N LYS A 7 -18.54 -20.77 -6.21
CA LYS A 7 -19.73 -20.02 -5.80
C LYS A 7 -19.68 -19.43 -4.38
N GLN A 8 -18.68 -19.80 -3.56
CA GLN A 8 -18.56 -19.34 -2.17
C GLN A 8 -17.36 -18.43 -1.89
N ARG A 9 -16.49 -18.16 -2.88
CA ARG A 9 -15.32 -17.31 -2.65
C ARG A 9 -15.60 -15.89 -3.12
N PRO A 10 -15.28 -14.88 -2.30
CA PRO A 10 -15.39 -13.51 -2.75
C PRO A 10 -14.35 -13.25 -3.87
N PRO A 11 -14.62 -12.33 -4.81
CA PRO A 11 -13.77 -12.13 -5.98
C PRO A 11 -12.43 -11.50 -5.61
N ASP A 12 -11.36 -11.92 -6.29
CA ASP A 12 -10.05 -11.30 -6.12
C ASP A 12 -10.07 -9.87 -6.68
N VAL A 13 -9.50 -8.92 -5.91
CA VAL A 13 -9.47 -7.50 -6.27
C VAL A 13 -8.03 -7.09 -6.57
N HIS A 14 -7.81 -6.59 -7.78
CA HIS A 14 -6.53 -6.04 -8.22
C HIS A 14 -6.65 -4.54 -8.47
N ILE A 15 -5.84 -3.76 -7.77
CA ILE A 15 -5.73 -2.32 -7.97
C ILE A 15 -4.37 -2.04 -8.59
N ILE A 16 -4.36 -1.52 -9.81
CA ILE A 16 -3.15 -1.17 -10.54
C ILE A 16 -3.12 0.34 -10.69
N ILE A 17 -2.10 0.97 -10.10
CA ILE A 17 -1.86 2.41 -10.19
C ILE A 17 -0.68 2.61 -11.12
N LEU A 18 -0.84 3.48 -12.13
CA LEU A 18 0.21 3.83 -13.08
C LEU A 18 0.69 5.26 -12.78
N ASP A 19 1.97 5.42 -12.43
CA ASP A 19 2.53 6.76 -12.22
C ASP A 19 2.88 7.46 -13.55
N SER A 20 2.47 8.73 -13.58
CA SER A 20 2.67 9.80 -14.56
C SER A 20 2.07 9.56 -15.94
N VAL A 21 0.96 8.83 -15.99
CA VAL A 21 0.17 8.61 -17.21
C VAL A 21 -1.12 9.44 -17.19
N SER A 22 -1.38 10.19 -18.26
CA SER A 22 -2.68 10.83 -18.51
C SER A 22 -3.57 9.94 -19.38
N TYR A 23 -4.90 10.16 -19.35
CA TYR A 23 -5.83 9.40 -20.18
C TYR A 23 -5.47 9.43 -21.68
N SER A 24 -5.11 10.61 -22.20
CA SER A 24 -4.71 10.74 -23.61
C SER A 24 -3.37 10.08 -23.91
N ALA A 25 -2.42 10.10 -22.96
CA ALA A 25 -1.14 9.41 -23.10
C ALA A 25 -1.36 7.88 -23.13
N PHE A 26 -2.17 7.35 -22.21
CA PHE A 26 -2.48 5.91 -22.13
C PHE A 26 -3.04 5.37 -23.44
N ILE A 27 -4.02 6.07 -24.05
CA ILE A 27 -4.61 5.65 -25.32
C ILE A 27 -3.56 5.58 -26.44
N ARG A 28 -2.61 6.53 -26.47
CA ARG A 28 -1.59 6.58 -27.52
C ARG A 28 -0.46 5.57 -27.30
N THR A 29 -0.03 5.36 -26.06
CA THR A 29 1.14 4.54 -25.75
C THR A 29 0.81 3.07 -25.49
N MET A 30 -0.42 2.77 -25.02
CA MET A 30 -0.86 1.41 -24.67
C MET A 30 -2.13 0.97 -25.42
N PRO A 31 -2.21 1.11 -26.76
CA PRO A 31 -3.41 0.77 -27.52
C PRO A 31 -3.76 -0.73 -27.46
N LYS A 32 -2.75 -1.61 -27.38
CA LYS A 32 -2.94 -3.05 -27.24
C LYS A 32 -3.57 -3.41 -25.89
N THR A 33 -3.06 -2.84 -24.81
CA THR A 33 -3.62 -3.04 -23.47
C THR A 33 -5.07 -2.54 -23.39
N LEU A 34 -5.35 -1.37 -23.96
CA LEU A 34 -6.70 -0.83 -24.03
C LEU A 34 -7.65 -1.74 -24.84
N TYR A 35 -7.16 -2.32 -25.94
CA TYR A 35 -7.92 -3.28 -26.74
C TYR A 35 -8.26 -4.53 -25.93
N GLU A 36 -7.28 -5.12 -25.22
CA GLU A 36 -7.52 -6.28 -24.37
C GLU A 36 -8.52 -5.99 -23.26
N PHE A 37 -8.37 -4.86 -22.55
CA PHE A 37 -9.32 -4.47 -21.52
C PHE A 37 -10.74 -4.36 -22.04
N ARG A 38 -10.94 -3.76 -23.22
CA ARG A 38 -12.28 -3.56 -23.78
C ARG A 38 -12.91 -4.82 -24.35
N ASN A 39 -12.13 -5.67 -25.02
CA ASN A 39 -12.69 -6.80 -25.79
C ASN A 39 -12.58 -8.14 -25.06
N THR A 40 -11.61 -8.30 -24.16
CA THR A 40 -11.37 -9.56 -23.44
C THR A 40 -11.91 -9.52 -22.01
N TYR A 41 -11.81 -8.37 -21.35
CA TYR A 41 -12.19 -8.20 -19.94
C TYR A 41 -13.47 -7.37 -19.73
N ASP A 42 -14.15 -6.96 -20.80
CA ASP A 42 -15.35 -6.10 -20.77
C ASP A 42 -15.18 -4.86 -19.86
N ALA A 43 -13.98 -4.26 -19.87
CA ALA A 43 -13.64 -3.18 -18.97
C ALA A 43 -14.41 -1.90 -19.28
N ILE A 44 -14.93 -1.27 -18.22
CA ILE A 44 -15.64 0.00 -18.28
C ILE A 44 -14.65 1.16 -18.13
N SER A 45 -14.65 2.08 -19.09
CA SER A 45 -13.78 3.26 -19.10
C SER A 45 -14.51 4.47 -18.54
N PHE A 46 -13.82 5.23 -17.67
CA PHE A 46 -14.33 6.50 -17.11
C PHE A 46 -13.55 7.70 -17.70
N PRO A 47 -13.96 8.24 -18.86
CA PRO A 47 -13.20 9.28 -19.56
C PRO A 47 -13.12 10.64 -18.82
N HIS A 48 -14.05 10.89 -17.89
CA HIS A 48 -14.15 12.17 -17.16
C HIS A 48 -13.78 12.02 -15.68
N LEU A 49 -12.90 11.07 -15.36
CA LEU A 49 -12.36 10.93 -14.01
C LEU A 49 -11.31 12.02 -13.76
N ASN A 50 -11.62 12.92 -12.82
CA ASN A 50 -10.73 14.02 -12.47
C ASN A 50 -9.61 13.57 -11.53
N LYS A 51 -8.46 14.21 -11.66
CA LYS A 51 -7.37 14.12 -10.68
C LYS A 51 -7.73 14.94 -9.43
N ASN A 52 -7.40 14.42 -8.26
CA ASN A 52 -7.52 15.12 -6.99
C ASN A 52 -6.41 16.17 -6.80
N GLY A 53 -5.22 15.95 -7.35
CA GLY A 53 -4.08 16.86 -7.17
C GLY A 53 -3.10 16.85 -8.34
N LEU A 54 -2.10 17.74 -8.27
CA LEU A 54 -1.08 17.87 -9.31
C LEU A 54 -0.12 16.66 -9.36
N ASN A 55 0.22 16.08 -8.21
CA ASN A 55 1.22 15.03 -8.09
C ASN A 55 0.58 13.63 -7.97
N SER A 56 1.36 12.55 -8.15
CA SER A 56 0.87 11.17 -8.04
C SER A 56 0.39 10.80 -6.64
N ARG A 57 1.07 11.31 -5.61
CA ARG A 57 0.71 11.10 -4.20
C ARG A 57 -0.73 11.50 -3.86
N PRO A 58 -1.17 12.76 -4.04
CA PRO A 58 -2.53 13.14 -3.65
C PRO A 58 -3.62 12.36 -4.40
N ASN A 59 -3.35 11.99 -5.65
CA ASN A 59 -4.28 11.19 -6.44
C ASN A 59 -4.44 9.77 -5.89
N SER A 60 -3.32 9.10 -5.62
CA SER A 60 -3.30 7.74 -5.12
C SER A 60 -3.77 7.66 -3.66
N PHE A 61 -3.41 8.64 -2.84
CA PHE A 61 -3.84 8.70 -1.44
C PHE A 61 -5.36 8.85 -1.34
N ALA A 62 -5.95 9.76 -2.11
CA ALA A 62 -7.41 9.92 -2.14
C ALA A 62 -8.13 8.65 -2.60
N LEU A 63 -7.56 7.91 -3.56
CA LEU A 63 -8.11 6.62 -4.01
C LEU A 63 -8.04 5.54 -2.92
N LEU A 64 -6.92 5.44 -2.21
CA LEU A 64 -6.64 4.35 -1.26
C LEU A 64 -7.24 4.58 0.13
N PHE A 65 -7.44 5.83 0.55
CA PHE A 65 -8.01 6.19 1.85
C PHE A 65 -9.42 6.79 1.74
N GLY A 66 -9.86 7.17 0.55
CA GLY A 66 -11.18 7.78 0.35
C GLY A 66 -11.33 9.19 0.95
N ARG A 67 -10.22 9.89 1.21
CA ARG A 67 -10.21 11.22 1.84
C ARG A 67 -9.99 12.37 0.88
N GLN A 68 -10.59 13.51 1.22
CA GLN A 68 -10.37 14.78 0.51
C GLN A 68 -9.13 15.52 1.05
N LEU A 69 -8.16 15.76 0.16
CA LEU A 69 -6.88 16.40 0.51
C LEU A 69 -6.89 17.93 0.42
N TYR A 70 -7.73 18.51 -0.44
CA TYR A 70 -7.77 19.95 -0.67
C TYR A 70 -9.16 20.49 -0.36
N SER A 71 -9.25 21.69 0.23
CA SER A 71 -10.54 22.36 0.42
C SER A 71 -11.18 22.65 -0.94
N LEU A 72 -12.46 22.31 -1.07
CA LEU A 72 -13.21 22.50 -2.31
C LEU A 72 -14.14 23.70 -2.17
N LYS A 73 -14.09 24.60 -3.15
CA LYS A 73 -15.07 25.70 -3.22
C LYS A 73 -16.42 25.13 -3.65
N LYS A 74 -17.41 25.23 -2.78
CA LYS A 74 -18.79 24.80 -3.04
C LYS A 74 -19.52 25.80 -3.94
N ASN A 75 -19.16 27.08 -3.86
CA ASN A 75 -19.71 28.14 -4.72
C ASN A 75 -18.66 29.23 -5.03
N ILE A 76 -19.01 30.14 -5.94
CA ILE A 76 -18.18 31.31 -6.28
C ILE A 76 -18.14 32.39 -5.18
N PHE A 77 -18.97 32.24 -4.15
CA PHE A 77 -19.21 33.24 -3.10
C PHE A 77 -18.54 32.89 -1.76
N HIS A 78 -17.50 32.06 -1.78
CA HIS A 78 -16.62 31.71 -0.64
C HIS A 78 -17.19 30.70 0.37
N GLU A 79 -18.15 29.85 -0.03
CA GLU A 79 -18.44 28.65 0.77
C GLU A 79 -17.44 27.55 0.39
N GLU A 80 -16.66 27.09 1.37
CA GLU A 80 -15.65 26.04 1.17
C GLU A 80 -15.98 24.81 2.02
N THR A 81 -15.89 23.64 1.40
CA THR A 81 -15.84 22.37 2.13
C THR A 81 -14.38 22.15 2.56
N PRO A 82 -14.09 22.13 3.87
CA PRO A 82 -12.73 21.95 4.36
C PRO A 82 -12.20 20.58 3.94
N SER A 83 -10.89 20.50 3.67
CA SER A 83 -10.22 19.21 3.48
C SER A 83 -10.26 18.37 4.76
N GLU A 84 -10.52 17.08 4.62
CA GLU A 84 -10.37 16.11 5.72
C GLU A 84 -8.90 15.88 6.10
N CYS A 85 -8.00 16.31 5.21
CA CYS A 85 -6.62 15.87 5.20
C CYS A 85 -5.72 17.01 4.73
N GLN A 86 -5.68 18.09 5.53
CA GLN A 86 -4.98 19.33 5.19
C GLN A 86 -3.45 19.20 5.36
N ASP A 87 -2.97 19.30 6.60
CA ASP A 87 -1.56 19.10 6.97
C ASP A 87 -1.34 17.88 7.90
N ASP A 88 -2.40 17.38 8.53
CA ASP A 88 -2.28 16.41 9.63
C ASP A 88 -2.03 14.98 9.15
N CYS A 89 -2.53 14.61 7.97
CA CYS A 89 -2.33 13.28 7.38
C CYS A 89 -0.88 12.91 7.06
N CYS A 90 0.04 13.86 7.23
CA CYS A 90 1.46 13.66 7.01
C CYS A 90 2.27 13.79 8.30
N LYS A 91 1.70 14.34 9.37
CA LYS A 91 2.40 14.48 10.65
C LYS A 91 2.52 13.15 11.39
N ASP A 92 1.44 12.38 11.38
CA ASP A 92 1.37 11.13 12.11
C ASP A 92 1.56 9.90 11.20
N PRO A 93 2.10 8.79 11.72
CA PRO A 93 2.12 7.53 11.01
C PRO A 93 0.72 7.03 10.64
N LEU A 94 0.58 6.45 9.45
CA LEU A 94 -0.68 5.96 8.90
C LEU A 94 -1.14 4.61 9.51
N ASP A 95 -0.41 4.09 10.50
CA ASP A 95 -0.63 2.74 11.05
C ASP A 95 -2.03 2.56 11.64
N ASN A 96 -2.60 3.60 12.23
CA ASN A 96 -3.92 3.58 12.88
C ASN A 96 -5.06 4.05 11.96
N ASP A 97 -4.78 4.26 10.67
CA ASP A 97 -5.76 4.76 9.73
C ASP A 97 -6.61 3.62 9.16
N ASP A 98 -7.74 3.36 9.80
CA ASP A 98 -8.70 2.32 9.43
C ASP A 98 -9.36 2.53 8.06
N GLN A 99 -9.26 3.72 7.46
CA GLN A 99 -9.83 3.98 6.13
C GLN A 99 -8.95 3.46 4.99
N PHE A 100 -7.74 3.01 5.29
CA PHE A 100 -6.91 2.38 4.27
C PHE A 100 -7.59 1.15 3.67
N ILE A 101 -7.78 1.16 2.36
CA ILE A 101 -8.55 0.13 1.64
C ILE A 101 -8.05 -1.28 1.90
N ALA A 102 -6.74 -1.48 2.05
CA ALA A 102 -6.19 -2.80 2.31
C ALA A 102 -6.56 -3.31 3.72
N TYR A 103 -6.69 -2.44 4.72
CA TYR A 103 -7.18 -2.85 6.04
C TYR A 103 -8.63 -3.31 5.98
N GLN A 104 -9.46 -2.68 5.16
CA GLN A 104 -10.85 -3.09 4.94
C GLN A 104 -10.94 -4.48 4.30
N PHE A 105 -10.13 -4.73 3.26
CA PHE A 105 -10.05 -6.06 2.65
C PHE A 105 -9.49 -7.11 3.62
N LYS A 106 -8.50 -6.75 4.44
CA LYS A 106 -7.95 -7.65 5.46
C LYS A 106 -9.00 -8.01 6.51
N LYS A 107 -9.78 -7.04 6.99
CA LYS A 107 -10.91 -7.25 7.93
C LYS A 107 -11.99 -8.14 7.30
N ALA A 108 -12.22 -8.03 6.00
CA ALA A 108 -13.12 -8.90 5.24
C ALA A 108 -12.56 -10.31 4.97
N GLY A 109 -11.36 -10.64 5.45
CA GLY A 109 -10.77 -11.98 5.36
C GLY A 109 -9.89 -12.22 4.12
N TYR A 110 -9.58 -11.19 3.34
CA TYR A 110 -8.66 -11.30 2.21
C TYR A 110 -7.20 -11.32 2.66
N LYS A 111 -6.35 -11.97 1.85
CA LYS A 111 -4.90 -11.80 1.93
C LYS A 111 -4.50 -10.60 1.11
N THR A 112 -3.80 -9.67 1.74
CA THR A 112 -3.45 -8.39 1.11
C THR A 112 -2.01 -8.37 0.64
N LEU A 113 -1.82 -7.95 -0.61
CA LEU A 113 -0.51 -7.76 -1.22
C LEU A 113 -0.40 -6.35 -1.77
N MET A 114 0.76 -5.73 -1.57
CA MET A 114 1.05 -4.42 -2.13
C MET A 114 2.51 -4.34 -2.56
N SER A 115 2.73 -3.72 -3.71
CA SER A 115 4.05 -3.49 -4.28
C SER A 115 4.15 -2.03 -4.73
N GLU A 116 5.19 -1.34 -4.29
CA GLU A 116 5.57 -0.02 -4.81
C GLU A 116 6.94 -0.10 -5.50
N ASP A 117 7.06 0.62 -6.62
CA ASP A 117 8.26 0.67 -7.45
C ASP A 117 9.32 1.65 -6.94
N TRP A 118 8.93 2.61 -6.09
CA TRP A 118 9.81 3.64 -5.57
C TRP A 118 9.90 3.70 -4.04
N ALA A 119 11.05 4.16 -3.54
CA ALA A 119 11.32 4.30 -2.11
C ALA A 119 10.52 5.44 -1.44
N MET A 120 10.09 6.43 -2.22
CA MET A 120 9.26 7.56 -1.79
C MET A 120 7.93 7.50 -2.54
N GLY A 121 7.01 6.70 -2.04
CA GLY A 121 5.78 6.35 -2.73
C GLY A 121 4.58 7.21 -2.33
N VAL A 122 3.40 6.60 -2.43
CA VAL A 122 2.12 7.23 -2.11
C VAL A 122 2.04 7.61 -0.63
N PHE A 123 2.59 6.77 0.24
CA PHE A 123 2.45 6.93 1.68
C PHE A 123 3.58 7.75 2.31
N ASN A 124 4.77 7.72 1.72
CA ASN A 124 5.97 8.29 2.31
C ASN A 124 6.70 9.16 1.29
N TRP A 125 6.84 10.45 1.60
CA TRP A 125 7.67 11.36 0.80
C TRP A 125 9.00 11.59 1.51
N ASN A 126 8.96 12.15 2.71
CA ASN A 126 10.14 12.40 3.52
C ASN A 126 9.88 11.92 4.96
N SER A 127 10.92 11.46 5.64
CA SER A 127 10.74 10.85 6.96
C SER A 127 10.29 11.84 8.05
N MET A 128 10.41 13.15 7.82
CA MET A 128 10.08 14.21 8.82
C MET A 128 8.71 14.85 8.63
N MET A 129 8.21 14.96 7.41
CA MET A 129 6.93 15.58 7.10
C MET A 129 5.90 14.54 6.68
N CYS A 130 6.27 13.31 6.31
CA CYS A 130 5.37 12.26 5.82
C CYS A 130 5.97 10.86 6.08
N PRO A 131 5.95 10.36 7.33
CA PRO A 131 6.65 9.13 7.69
C PRO A 131 6.07 7.89 7.00
N GLY A 132 4.78 7.91 6.66
CA GLY A 132 4.06 6.79 6.05
C GLY A 132 3.65 5.76 7.10
N PHE A 133 3.78 4.47 6.78
CA PHE A 133 3.54 3.39 7.74
C PHE A 133 4.81 3.05 8.52
N SER A 134 4.72 2.94 9.84
CA SER A 134 5.84 2.45 10.68
C SER A 134 5.94 0.94 10.63
N LYS A 135 4.80 0.25 10.47
CA LYS A 135 4.71 -1.20 10.38
C LYS A 135 4.29 -1.63 8.98
N LYS A 136 4.46 -2.90 8.68
CA LYS A 136 4.00 -3.48 7.42
C LYS A 136 2.46 -3.38 7.31
N PRO A 137 1.91 -2.63 6.33
CA PRO A 137 0.46 -2.37 6.28
C PRO A 137 -0.34 -3.53 5.65
N VAL A 138 0.31 -4.45 4.93
CA VAL A 138 -0.34 -5.57 4.26
C VAL A 138 0.37 -6.89 4.55
N ASP A 139 -0.26 -8.03 4.28
CA ASP A 139 0.33 -9.34 4.57
C ASP A 139 1.59 -9.61 3.76
N HIS A 140 1.66 -9.13 2.52
CA HIS A 140 2.85 -9.17 1.67
C HIS A 140 3.12 -7.78 1.10
N TYR A 141 4.17 -7.12 1.60
CA TYR A 141 4.52 -5.76 1.21
C TYR A 141 5.89 -5.76 0.57
N MET A 142 5.95 -5.36 -0.69
CA MET A 142 7.18 -5.12 -1.42
C MET A 142 7.34 -3.60 -1.56
N SER A 143 8.26 -3.03 -0.79
CA SER A 143 8.65 -1.62 -0.91
C SER A 143 10.15 -1.50 -0.69
N PHE A 144 10.81 -0.67 -1.50
CA PHE A 144 12.26 -0.48 -1.46
C PHE A 144 12.74 -0.09 -0.06
N LYS A 145 12.00 0.81 0.62
CA LYS A 145 12.35 1.28 1.97
C LYS A 145 12.14 0.18 3.02
N THR A 146 11.04 -0.56 2.92
CA THR A 146 10.74 -1.66 3.85
C THR A 146 11.74 -2.79 3.71
N HIS A 147 12.20 -3.14 2.50
CA HIS A 147 13.20 -4.20 2.33
C HIS A 147 14.52 -3.91 3.04
N ILE A 148 14.95 -2.65 3.10
CA ILE A 148 16.16 -2.29 3.85
C ILE A 148 15.91 -2.47 5.35
N TYR A 149 14.89 -1.81 5.93
CA TYR A 149 14.64 -1.87 7.38
C TYR A 149 14.22 -3.26 7.88
N PHE A 150 13.30 -3.95 7.18
CA PHE A 150 12.90 -5.30 7.56
C PHE A 150 14.05 -6.28 7.43
N SER A 151 14.92 -6.17 6.41
CA SER A 151 16.10 -7.03 6.30
C SER A 151 16.99 -6.91 7.53
N TRP A 152 17.27 -5.69 8.00
CA TRP A 152 18.09 -5.47 9.20
C TRP A 152 17.41 -6.00 10.47
N GLU A 153 16.10 -5.83 10.64
CA GLU A 153 15.37 -6.38 11.79
C GLU A 153 15.27 -7.91 11.76
N THR A 154 15.00 -8.51 10.60
CA THR A 154 15.03 -9.97 10.44
C THR A 154 16.44 -10.51 10.64
N MET A 155 17.47 -9.84 10.12
CA MET A 155 18.87 -10.22 10.37
C MET A 155 19.23 -10.11 11.85
N ALA A 156 18.79 -9.05 12.55
CA ALA A 156 19.02 -8.90 13.98
C ALA A 156 18.30 -9.98 14.80
N GLN A 157 17.07 -10.34 14.42
CA GLN A 157 16.33 -11.44 15.06
C GLN A 157 16.96 -12.80 14.78
N ASP A 158 17.47 -13.04 13.57
CA ASP A 158 18.16 -14.27 13.20
C ASP A 158 19.52 -14.39 13.90
N LEU A 159 20.26 -13.28 14.04
CA LEU A 159 21.49 -13.21 14.85
C LEU A 159 21.21 -13.50 16.32
N ALA A 160 20.17 -12.89 16.90
CA ALA A 160 19.77 -13.15 18.28
C ALA A 160 19.36 -14.62 18.49
N ARG A 161 18.66 -15.22 17.52
CA ARG A 161 18.34 -16.66 17.55
C ARG A 161 19.59 -17.52 17.48
N PHE A 162 20.55 -17.17 16.64
CA PHE A 162 21.83 -17.88 16.51
C PHE A 162 22.67 -17.80 17.80
N GLU A 163 22.75 -16.63 18.44
CA GLU A 163 23.42 -16.47 19.74
C GLU A 163 22.76 -17.32 20.84
N ILE A 164 21.43 -17.30 20.94
CA ILE A 164 20.69 -18.12 21.90
C ILE A 164 20.94 -19.61 21.65
N GLN A 165 20.99 -20.04 20.38
CA GLN A 165 21.23 -21.43 20.01
C GLN A 165 22.67 -21.87 20.35
N ASN A 166 23.66 -20.99 20.16
CA ASN A 166 25.05 -21.24 20.57
C ASN A 166 25.22 -21.28 22.09
N LEU A 167 24.52 -20.40 22.84
CA LEU A 167 24.51 -20.44 24.31
C LEU A 167 23.82 -21.70 24.85
N ALA A 168 22.76 -22.15 24.19
CA ALA A 168 22.09 -23.40 24.53
C ALA A 168 23.00 -24.62 24.29
N ASN A 169 23.74 -24.64 23.17
CA ASN A 169 24.68 -25.72 22.84
C ASN A 169 25.95 -25.71 23.71
N SER A 170 26.38 -24.56 24.21
CA SER A 170 27.52 -24.43 25.13
C SER A 170 27.23 -24.99 26.52
N LYS A 171 25.99 -24.88 27.01
CA LYS A 171 25.59 -25.36 28.35
C LYS A 171 25.44 -26.89 28.44
N THR A 172 25.35 -27.59 27.32
CA THR A 172 25.25 -29.06 27.26
C THR A 172 26.60 -29.77 27.35
N ILE A 173 27.74 -29.05 27.36
CA ILE A 173 29.09 -29.63 27.31
C ILE A 173 29.81 -29.60 28.68
N ILE A 174 29.12 -29.29 29.78
CA ILE A 174 29.72 -29.45 31.12
C ILE A 174 29.32 -30.83 31.66
N PRO A 175 30.19 -31.86 31.62
CA PRO A 175 29.91 -33.11 32.29
C PRO A 175 29.95 -32.84 33.80
N VAL A 176 28.86 -33.13 34.49
CA VAL A 176 28.86 -33.23 35.95
C VAL A 176 29.64 -34.51 36.29
N SER A 177 30.93 -34.37 36.61
CA SER A 177 31.71 -35.44 37.22
C SER A 177 31.51 -35.40 38.74
N SER A 178 30.76 -36.37 39.24
CA SER A 178 30.66 -36.78 40.65
C SER A 178 31.96 -37.37 41.18
#